data_AF-A0AAX2KA23-F1
#
_entry.id   AF-A0AAX2KA23-F1
#
_cell.length_a   1.000
_cell.length_b   1.000
_cell.length_c   1.000
_cell.angle_alpha   90.00
_cell.angle_beta   90.00
_cell.angle_gamma   90.00
#
_symmetry.space_group_name_H-M   'P 1'
#
loop_
_entity.id
_entity.type
_entity.pdbx_description
1 polymer ?
#
loop_
_entity_poly.entity_id
_entity_poly.type
_entity_poly.pdbx_seq_one_letter_code
_entity_poly.pdbx_strand_id
1 'polypeptide(L)' 'MGENGAGKSTLLKILSGNYAPTTGSVVINGQEMSFSDTTAALNAGVAIIYQELHLRAGNDRRGKHLSRPAAA' A
#
# COMPACT_ATOMS: atom_id res chain seq x y z
N MET A 1 -1.54 13.05 -12.56
CA MET A 1 -2.19 12.19 -11.55
C MET A 1 -3.24 11.35 -12.27
N GLY A 2 -3.08 10.02 -12.35
CA GLY A 2 -4.06 9.16 -13.04
C GLY A 2 -5.36 8.98 -12.24
N GLU A 3 -6.44 8.57 -12.88
CA GLU A 3 -7.73 8.31 -12.23
C GLU A 3 -7.69 7.10 -11.29
N ASN A 4 -8.68 7.01 -10.39
CA ASN A 4 -8.93 5.81 -9.62
C ASN A 4 -9.37 4.69 -10.57
N GLY A 5 -8.75 3.51 -10.45
CA GLY A 5 -9.02 2.38 -11.35
C GLY A 5 -8.06 2.28 -12.55
N ALA A 6 -7.23 3.29 -12.82
CA ALA A 6 -6.24 3.26 -13.90
C ALA A 6 -5.07 2.28 -13.69
N GLY A 7 -5.09 1.46 -12.63
CA GLY A 7 -4.07 0.44 -12.38
C GLY A 7 -2.81 0.91 -11.65
N LYS A 8 -2.74 2.16 -11.15
CA LYS A 8 -1.57 2.68 -10.40
C LYS A 8 -1.14 1.75 -9.27
N SER A 9 -2.08 1.28 -8.44
CA SER A 9 -1.77 0.35 -7.34
C SER A 9 -1.34 -1.01 -7.83
N THR A 10 -1.85 -1.47 -8.98
CA THR A 10 -1.42 -2.72 -9.62
C THR A 10 0.02 -2.60 -10.12
N LEU A 11 0.38 -1.48 -10.74
CA LEU A 11 1.74 -1.19 -11.17
C LEU A 11 2.71 -1.19 -9.97
N LEU A 12 2.34 -0.53 -8.88
CA LEU A 12 3.15 -0.54 -7.66
C LEU A 12 3.35 -1.95 -7.10
N LYS A 13 2.31 -2.79 -7.12
CA LYS A 13 2.42 -4.21 -6.70
C LYS A 13 3.33 -5.04 -7.58
N ILE A 14 3.40 -4.73 -8.88
CA ILE A 14 4.34 -5.40 -9.80
C ILE A 14 5.77 -4.95 -9.49
N LEU A 15 6.00 -3.64 -9.33
CA LEU A 15 7.31 -3.09 -9.01
C LEU A 15 7.79 -3.46 -7.60
N SER A 16 6.89 -3.81 -6.68
CA SER A 16 7.23 -4.32 -5.34
C SER A 16 7.43 -5.83 -5.27
N GLY A 17 7.30 -6.55 -6.40
CA GLY A 17 7.39 -8.01 -6.45
C GLY A 17 6.21 -8.75 -5.81
N ASN A 18 5.10 -8.07 -5.50
CA ASN A 18 3.90 -8.74 -5.01
C ASN A 18 3.16 -9.48 -6.12
N TYR A 19 3.17 -8.95 -7.35
CA TYR A 19 2.56 -9.57 -8.53
C TYR A 19 3.59 -9.68 -9.66
N ALA A 20 3.54 -10.77 -10.43
CA ALA A 20 4.25 -10.86 -11.70
C ALA A 20 3.44 -10.15 -12.80
N PRO A 21 4.10 -9.48 -13.76
CA PRO A 21 3.42 -8.97 -14.95
C PRO A 21 2.85 -10.14 -15.76
N THR A 22 1.62 -10.00 -16.26
CA THR A 22 1.01 -11.03 -17.11
C THR A 22 1.71 -11.14 -18.46
N THR A 23 2.19 -10.02 -18.98
CA THR A 23 2.96 -9.92 -20.23
C THR A 23 3.97 -8.77 -20.14
N GLY A 24 4.99 -8.81 -20.99
CA GLY A 24 6.08 -7.81 -21.00
C GLY A 24 7.13 -8.06 -19.93
N SER A 25 8.03 -7.10 -19.74
CA SER A 25 9.15 -7.20 -18.80
C SER A 25 9.45 -5.86 -18.14
N VAL A 26 10.08 -5.92 -16.97
CA VAL A 26 10.61 -4.75 -16.26
C VAL A 26 12.10 -4.68 -16.52
N VAL A 27 12.60 -3.54 -17.00
CA VAL A 27 14.03 -3.35 -17.27
C VAL A 27 14.55 -2.18 -16.45
N ILE A 28 15.60 -2.40 -15.66
CA ILE A 28 16.27 -1.39 -14.84
C ILE A 28 17.74 -1.37 -15.23
N ASN A 29 18.28 -0.20 -15.57
CA ASN A 29 19.67 -0.04 -16.01
C ASN A 29 20.07 -0.99 -17.16
N GLY A 30 19.12 -1.28 -18.07
CA GLY A 30 19.33 -2.20 -19.19
C GLY A 30 19.37 -3.68 -18.81
N GLN A 31 19.03 -4.04 -17.57
CA GLN A 31 18.90 -5.42 -17.11
C GLN A 31 17.44 -5.77 -16.86
N GLU A 32 17.01 -6.91 -17.37
CA GLU A 32 15.67 -7.41 -17.12
C GLU A 32 15.55 -7.89 -15.67
N MET A 33 14.49 -7.44 -15.00
CA MET A 33 14.27 -7.67 -13.59
C MET A 33 13.04 -8.55 -13.38
N SER A 34 13.22 -9.56 -12.52
CA SER A 34 12.13 -10.35 -11.98
C SER A 34 12.18 -10.25 -10.46
N PHE A 35 11.11 -9.76 -9.86
CA PHE A 35 11.02 -9.59 -8.42
C PHE A 35 10.19 -10.74 -7.85
N SER A 36 10.81 -11.56 -6.99
CA SER A 36 10.12 -12.62 -6.24
C SER A 36 9.40 -12.09 -5.00
N ASP A 37 9.85 -10.94 -4.49
CA ASP A 37 9.34 -10.27 -3.31
C ASP A 37 9.83 -8.82 -3.26
N THR A 38 9.43 -8.10 -2.21
CA THR A 38 9.81 -6.70 -1.99
C THR A 38 11.30 -6.51 -1.71
N THR A 39 11.97 -7.51 -1.14
CA THR A 39 13.43 -7.46 -0.88
C THR A 39 14.19 -7.52 -2.20
N ALA A 40 13.77 -8.38 -3.13
CA ALA A 40 14.35 -8.46 -4.48
C ALA A 40 14.21 -7.12 -5.23
N ALA A 41 13.05 -6.47 -5.12
CA ALA A 41 12.83 -5.14 -5.70
C ALA A 41 13.73 -4.06 -5.08
N LEU A 42 13.89 -4.06 -3.75
CA LEU A 42 14.78 -3.12 -3.06
C LEU A 42 16.25 -3.32 -3.46
N ASN A 43 16.72 -4.57 -3.55
CA ASN A 43 18.07 -4.90 -3.97
C ASN A 43 18.36 -4.48 -5.43
N ALA A 44 17.31 -4.40 -6.26
CA ALA A 44 17.38 -3.85 -7.61
C ALA A 44 17.36 -2.32 -7.68
N GLY A 45 17.30 -1.64 -6.53
CA GLY A 45 17.25 -0.18 -6.43
C GLY A 45 15.84 0.41 -6.51
N VAL A 46 14.79 -0.41 -6.38
CA VAL A 46 13.39 0.05 -6.40
C VAL A 46 12.90 0.27 -4.98
N ALA A 47 12.77 1.54 -4.57
CA ALA A 47 12.12 1.93 -3.32
C ALA A 47 10.69 2.42 -3.61
N ILE A 48 9.70 1.84 -2.92
CA ILE A 48 8.29 2.22 -3.06
C ILE A 48 7.81 2.89 -1.78
N ILE A 49 7.27 4.09 -1.92
CA ILE A 49 6.64 4.84 -0.84
C ILE A 49 5.13 4.74 -1.05
N TYR A 50 4.46 3.99 -0.18
CA TYR A 50 3.00 3.97 -0.14
C TYR A 50 2.49 5.28 0.47
N GLN A 51 1.41 5.85 -0.09
CA GLN A 51 0.67 6.89 0.62
C GLN A 51 0.18 6.35 1.95
N GLU A 52 0.11 7.22 2.97
CA GLU A 52 -0.21 6.85 4.35
C GLU A 52 -1.36 5.83 4.43
N LEU A 53 -1.09 4.72 5.11
CA LEU A 53 -2.14 3.77 5.48
C LEU A 53 -3.03 4.47 6.51
N HIS A 54 -4.26 4.81 6.12
CA HIS A 54 -5.30 5.09 7.10
C HIS A 54 -5.70 3.77 7.77
N LEU A 55 -4.89 3.35 8.75
CA LEU A 55 -5.21 2.21 9.60
C LEU A 55 -6.43 2.61 10.43
N ARG A 56 -7.63 2.21 9.98
CA ARG A 56 -8.82 2.33 10.82
C ARG A 56 -8.66 1.36 11.97
N ALA A 57 -8.25 1.87 13.12
CA ALA A 57 -8.34 1.18 14.39
C ALA A 57 -9.81 0.78 14.61
N GLY A 58 -10.10 -0.48 14.33
CA GLY A 58 -11.35 -1.09 14.74
C GLY A 58 -11.36 -1.19 16.26
N ASN A 59 -12.41 -0.64 16.86
CA ASN A 59 -12.90 -0.97 18.20
C ASN A 59 -12.20 -0.32 19.41
N ASP A 60 -12.40 1.00 19.59
CA ASP A 60 -12.47 1.57 20.94
C ASP A 60 -13.93 1.52 21.45
N ARG A 61 -14.24 0.49 22.24
CA ARG A 61 -15.46 0.43 23.05
C ARG A 61 -15.12 0.76 24.51
N ARG A 62 -14.78 2.00 24.84
CA ARG A 62 -14.86 2.48 26.23
C ARG A 62 -15.27 3.93 26.30
N GLY A 63 -16.44 4.18 26.91
CA GLY A 63 -16.82 5.53 27.33
C GLY A 63 -18.31 5.86 27.28
N LYS A 64 -19.23 4.94 27.61
CA LYS A 64 -20.60 5.32 27.98
C LYS A 64 -20.54 6.07 29.31
N HIS A 65 -20.33 7.39 29.27
CA HIS A 65 -20.46 8.22 30.46
C HIS A 65 -21.91 8.70 30.57
N LEU A 66 -22.59 8.23 31.62
CA LEU A 66 -23.94 8.60 31.98
C LEU A 66 -23.99 10.07 32.38
N SER A 67 -24.75 10.88 31.64
CA SER A 67 -25.17 12.21 32.07
C SER A 67 -26.21 12.05 33.19
N ARG A 68 -25.89 12.49 34.42
CA ARG A 68 -26.90 12.72 35.47
C ARG A 68 -27.53 14.10 35.25
N PRO A 69 -28.84 14.29 35.54
CA PRO A 69 -29.47 15.60 35.46
C PRO A 69 -29.13 16.43 36.70
N ALA A 70 -28.85 17.72 36.53
CA ALA A 70 -28.81 18.68 37.62
C ALA A 70 -30.18 19.36 37.70
N ALA A 71 -30.87 19.12 38.82
CA ALA A 71 -32.00 19.90 39.28
C ALA A 71 -31.47 21.00 40.21
N ALA A 72 -31.85 22.25 39.95
CA ALA A 72 -32.03 23.35 40.90
C ALA A 72 -32.74 24.49 40.18
#